data_AF-A0A7K7JER1-F1
#
_entry.id   AF-A0A7K7JER1-F1
#
_cell.length_a   1.000
_cell.length_b   1.000
_cell.length_c   1.000
_cell.angle_alpha   90.00
_cell.angle_beta   90.00
_cell.angle_gamma   90.00
#
_symmetry.space_group_name_H-M   'P 1'
#
loop_
_entity.id
_entity.type
_entity.pdbx_description
1 polymer ?
#
loop_
_entity_poly.entity_id
_entity_poly.type
_entity_poly.pdbx_seq_one_letter_code
_entity_poly.pdbx_strand_id
1 'polypeptide(L)'
;MFHRAWQLCGKWCRWSSPFIHLLTLTVVTFGVLAPLICHRLLHSYFYLRRWHLNPMSRKFLEQNQQEGQDALHYFEKMQMPNASEASSSDAFQPLLLITIITVQRQNDFHYVLQVASHFHRLLQKCGVHCQNYRMLLCNVESDPSSHQDVRLLSSLFPTVSRDRTGENPDPGLNQFEKEKQDYVFCLEQSLLVYSPEYILLVED
;
A
#
# COMPACT_ATOMS: atom_id res chain seq x y z
N MET A 1 65.41 -45.02 13.37
CA MET A 1 64.41 -44.94 12.28
C MET A 1 63.31 -43.88 12.54
N PHE A 2 63.62 -42.74 13.16
CA PHE A 2 62.63 -41.68 13.43
C PHE A 2 62.91 -40.33 12.74
N HIS A 3 63.98 -40.24 11.93
CA HIS A 3 64.36 -38.99 11.25
C HIS A 3 63.87 -38.87 9.80
N ARG A 4 63.33 -39.95 9.19
CA ARG A 4 62.84 -39.95 7.79
C ARG A 4 61.36 -39.65 7.64
N ALA A 5 60.55 -39.75 8.70
CA ALA A 5 59.12 -39.45 8.64
C ALA A 5 58.83 -37.94 8.69
N TRP A 6 59.71 -37.14 9.31
CA TRP A 6 59.50 -35.69 9.42
C TRP A 6 59.82 -34.92 8.14
N GLN A 7 60.64 -35.48 7.24
CA GLN A 7 61.00 -34.81 5.98
C GLN A 7 59.95 -34.93 4.86
N LEU A 8 58.96 -35.82 5.00
CA LEU A 8 57.90 -36.00 4.00
C LEU A 8 56.68 -35.10 4.26
N CYS A 9 56.46 -34.65 5.51
CA CYS A 9 55.37 -33.72 5.84
C CYS A 9 55.72 -32.24 5.51
N GLY A 10 57.01 -31.91 5.43
CA GLY A 10 57.48 -30.53 5.19
C GLY A 10 57.50 -30.06 3.73
N LYS A 11 57.18 -30.92 2.74
CA LYS A 11 57.25 -30.58 1.30
C LYS A 11 55.90 -30.45 0.60
N TRP A 12 54.80 -30.67 1.31
CA TRP A 12 53.43 -30.57 0.77
C TRP A 12 52.64 -29.36 1.30
N CYS A 13 53.33 -28.38 1.87
CA CYS A 13 52.82 -27.03 2.10
C CYS A 13 53.52 -26.02 1.18
N ARG A 14 53.52 -26.26 -0.15
CA ARG A 14 53.68 -25.15 -1.09
C ARG A 14 52.29 -24.55 -1.34
N TRP A 15 51.93 -23.61 -0.48
CA TRP A 15 50.87 -22.62 -0.66
C TRP A 15 51.21 -21.69 -1.84
N SER A 16 51.29 -22.25 -3.06
CA SER A 16 51.49 -21.49 -4.30
C SER A 16 51.00 -22.30 -5.49
N SER A 17 49.89 -23.01 -5.33
CA SER A 17 49.16 -23.59 -6.46
C SER A 17 48.08 -22.59 -6.88
N PRO A 18 48.03 -22.16 -8.14
CA PRO A 18 47.01 -21.23 -8.62
C PRO A 18 45.60 -21.76 -8.39
N PHE A 19 45.43 -23.09 -8.35
CA PHE A 19 44.16 -23.74 -8.01
C PHE A 19 43.72 -23.48 -6.57
N ILE A 20 44.66 -23.50 -5.62
CA ILE A 20 44.35 -23.21 -4.21
C ILE A 20 43.94 -21.74 -4.09
N HIS A 21 44.67 -20.82 -4.74
CA HIS A 21 44.31 -19.40 -4.74
C HIS A 21 42.94 -19.13 -5.36
N LEU A 22 42.62 -19.76 -6.50
CA LEU A 22 41.32 -19.63 -7.15
C LEU A 22 40.20 -20.19 -6.26
N LEU A 23 40.41 -21.36 -5.66
CA LEU A 23 39.44 -21.98 -4.75
C LEU A 23 39.21 -21.08 -3.54
N THR A 24 40.28 -20.60 -2.89
CA THR A 24 40.19 -19.68 -1.76
C THR A 24 39.48 -18.40 -2.14
N LEU A 25 39.83 -17.77 -3.28
CA LEU A 25 39.15 -16.57 -3.77
C LEU A 25 37.66 -16.81 -4.00
N THR A 26 37.30 -17.94 -4.60
CA THR A 26 35.90 -18.30 -4.88
C THR A 26 35.12 -18.50 -3.59
N VAL A 27 35.68 -19.27 -2.64
CA VAL A 27 35.04 -19.53 -1.34
C VAL A 27 34.91 -18.24 -0.53
N VAL A 28 35.93 -17.38 -0.51
CA VAL A 28 35.86 -16.09 0.20
C VAL A 28 34.83 -15.17 -0.47
N THR A 29 34.83 -15.10 -1.80
CA THR A 29 33.93 -14.21 -2.53
C THR A 29 32.48 -14.64 -2.39
N PHE A 30 32.15 -15.90 -2.66
CA PHE A 30 30.76 -16.37 -2.67
C PHE A 30 30.28 -16.94 -1.33
N GLY A 31 31.19 -17.35 -0.45
CA GLY A 31 30.85 -17.86 0.89
C GLY A 31 30.83 -16.78 1.97
N VAL A 32 31.52 -15.65 1.77
CA VAL A 32 31.63 -14.59 2.79
C VAL A 32 31.27 -13.21 2.23
N LEU A 33 31.99 -12.70 1.24
CA LEU A 33 31.84 -11.31 0.79
C LEU A 33 30.47 -11.05 0.14
N ALA A 34 30.08 -11.87 -0.83
CA ALA A 34 28.81 -11.72 -1.53
C ALA A 34 27.60 -11.93 -0.61
N PRO A 35 27.57 -12.93 0.30
CA PRO A 35 26.55 -13.00 1.35
C PRO A 35 26.46 -11.73 2.19
N LEU A 36 27.58 -11.20 2.68
CA LEU A 36 27.57 -10.03 3.55
C LEU A 36 27.11 -8.76 2.84
N ILE A 37 27.51 -8.55 1.59
CA ILE A 37 27.18 -7.32 0.84
C ILE A 37 25.80 -7.42 0.19
N CYS A 38 25.43 -8.58 -0.33
CA CYS A 38 24.23 -8.75 -1.15
C CYS A 38 23.00 -9.29 -0.39
N HIS A 39 23.09 -9.57 0.92
CA HIS A 39 21.96 -10.14 1.69
C HIS A 39 20.67 -9.30 1.69
N ARG A 40 20.76 -8.01 1.35
CA ARG A 40 19.62 -7.08 1.30
C ARG A 40 19.03 -6.89 -0.10
N LEU A 41 19.70 -7.39 -1.14
CA LEU A 41 19.25 -7.23 -2.52
C LEU A 41 18.19 -8.29 -2.84
N LEU A 42 16.93 -7.85 -3.02
CA LEU A 42 15.74 -8.72 -3.12
C LEU A 42 15.87 -9.83 -4.18
N HIS A 43 16.55 -9.55 -5.29
CA HIS A 43 16.73 -10.47 -6.42
C HIS A 43 18.10 -11.17 -6.44
N SER A 44 18.91 -11.04 -5.38
CA SER A 44 20.17 -11.75 -5.27
C SER A 44 19.97 -13.17 -4.73
N TYR A 45 20.79 -14.12 -5.19
CA TYR A 45 20.85 -15.47 -4.61
C TYR A 45 21.16 -15.45 -3.11
N PHE A 46 21.91 -14.44 -2.65
CA PHE A 46 22.32 -14.29 -1.26
C PHE A 46 21.28 -13.62 -0.37
N TYR A 47 20.08 -13.33 -0.89
CA TYR A 47 19.05 -12.62 -0.17
C TYR A 47 18.57 -13.35 1.09
N LEU A 48 18.60 -12.66 2.24
CA LEU A 48 18.15 -13.21 3.51
C LEU A 48 16.83 -12.57 3.95
N ARG A 49 15.70 -13.18 3.56
CA ARG A 49 14.34 -12.73 3.87
C ARG A 49 14.12 -12.40 5.36
N ARG A 50 14.59 -13.27 6.26
CA ARG A 50 14.39 -13.10 7.72
C ARG A 50 15.10 -11.87 8.27
N TRP A 51 16.23 -11.48 7.69
CA TRP A 51 17.04 -10.36 8.15
C TRP A 51 16.57 -9.02 7.59
N HIS A 52 15.87 -9.05 6.45
CA HIS A 52 15.45 -7.84 5.75
C HIS A 52 13.93 -7.66 5.68
N LEU A 53 13.16 -8.58 5.08
CA LEU A 53 11.71 -8.42 4.96
C LEU A 53 11.04 -8.40 6.32
N ASN A 54 11.37 -9.29 7.24
CA ASN A 54 10.61 -9.36 8.49
C ASN A 54 10.69 -8.05 9.31
N PRO A 55 11.89 -7.45 9.55
CA PRO A 55 11.97 -6.15 10.19
C PRO A 55 11.35 -5.03 9.36
N MET A 56 11.54 -5.03 8.03
CA MET A 56 10.95 -4.03 7.14
C MET A 56 9.42 -4.07 7.18
N SER A 57 8.82 -5.25 7.05
CA SER A 57 7.37 -5.45 7.12
C SER A 57 6.82 -5.05 8.48
N ARG A 58 7.49 -5.40 9.59
CA ARG A 58 7.04 -4.94 10.92
C ARG A 58 7.05 -3.43 11.04
N LYS A 59 8.17 -2.79 10.67
CA LYS A 59 8.28 -1.33 10.68
C LYS A 59 7.23 -0.66 9.80
N PHE A 60 6.99 -1.22 8.61
CA PHE A 60 5.99 -0.72 7.69
C PHE A 60 4.57 -0.85 8.26
N LEU A 61 4.23 -1.99 8.88
CA LEU A 61 2.93 -2.18 9.51
C LEU A 61 2.74 -1.25 10.72
N GLU A 62 3.75 -1.09 11.56
CA GLU A 62 3.73 -0.16 12.70
C GLU A 62 3.54 1.29 12.21
N GLN A 63 4.26 1.69 11.16
CA GLN A 63 4.11 3.01 10.55
C GLN A 63 2.73 3.21 9.93
N ASN A 64 2.25 2.24 9.15
CA ASN A 64 0.95 2.29 8.50
C ASN A 64 -0.19 2.36 9.52
N GLN A 65 -0.07 1.64 10.64
CA GLN A 65 -1.03 1.73 11.74
C GLN A 65 -1.03 3.14 12.35
N GLN A 66 0.14 3.74 12.58
CA GLN A 66 0.23 5.12 13.07
C GLN A 66 -0.38 6.11 12.08
N GLU A 67 -0.08 5.99 10.78
CA GLU A 67 -0.65 6.83 9.72
C GLU A 67 -2.18 6.69 9.65
N GLY A 68 -2.71 5.48 9.84
CA GLY A 68 -4.14 5.22 9.97
C GLY A 68 -4.78 5.95 11.16
N GLN A 69 -4.17 5.90 12.34
CA GLN A 69 -4.66 6.62 13.52
C GLN A 69 -4.58 8.14 13.35
N ASP A 70 -3.51 8.65 12.72
CA ASP A 70 -3.36 10.07 12.42
C ASP A 70 -4.44 10.56 11.43
N ALA A 71 -4.83 9.72 10.47
CA ALA A 71 -5.90 10.00 9.52
C ALA A 71 -7.29 9.95 10.18
N LEU A 72 -7.52 9.01 11.08
CA LEU A 72 -8.74 8.95 11.89
C LEU A 72 -8.92 10.24 12.70
N HIS A 73 -7.92 10.60 13.51
CA HIS A 73 -7.95 11.83 14.30
C HIS A 73 -8.12 13.10 13.46
N TYR A 74 -7.56 13.12 12.24
CA TYR A 74 -7.71 14.24 11.31
C TYR A 74 -9.17 14.49 10.94
N PHE A 75 -9.94 13.44 10.65
CA PHE A 75 -11.35 13.56 10.29
C PHE A 75 -12.28 13.69 11.49
N GLU A 76 -11.99 13.04 12.63
CA GLU A 76 -12.71 13.27 13.88
C GLU A 76 -12.64 14.75 14.30
N LYS A 77 -11.47 15.37 14.18
CA LYS A 77 -11.28 16.80 14.48
C LYS A 77 -12.07 17.70 13.52
N MET A 78 -12.28 17.29 12.27
CA MET A 78 -13.11 18.05 11.32
C MET A 78 -14.60 17.91 11.57
N GLN A 79 -15.06 16.78 12.10
CA GLN A 79 -16.46 16.61 12.49
C GLN A 79 -16.84 17.43 13.74
N MET A 80 -15.86 17.91 14.52
CA MET A 80 -16.12 18.81 15.64
C MET A 80 -16.77 20.10 15.12
N PRO A 81 -17.90 20.55 15.71
CA PRO A 81 -18.72 21.62 15.16
C PRO A 81 -18.03 22.98 15.32
N ASN A 82 -17.15 23.31 14.38
CA ASN A 82 -16.95 24.70 14.00
C ASN A 82 -18.01 25.01 12.96
N ALA A 83 -19.02 25.77 13.41
CA ALA A 83 -20.10 26.31 12.62
C ALA A 83 -19.59 27.00 11.34
N SER A 84 -20.51 27.08 10.35
CA SER A 84 -20.40 27.76 9.04
C SER A 84 -19.37 27.14 8.10
N GLU A 85 -19.71 26.52 6.97
CA GLU A 85 -20.84 26.75 6.08
C GLU A 85 -21.31 25.41 5.52
N ALA A 86 -22.60 25.10 5.71
CA ALA A 86 -23.28 24.23 4.76
C ALA A 86 -23.31 24.98 3.42
N SER A 87 -22.28 24.78 2.59
CA SER A 87 -22.40 25.11 1.17
C SER A 87 -23.29 24.05 0.52
N SER A 88 -24.58 24.13 0.82
CA SER A 88 -25.59 23.74 -0.16
C SER A 88 -25.41 24.64 -1.37
N SER A 89 -24.85 24.13 -2.45
CA SER A 89 -24.90 24.85 -3.73
C SER A 89 -24.68 23.88 -4.88
N ASP A 90 -25.80 23.64 -5.55
CA ASP A 90 -25.99 23.47 -6.98
C ASP A 90 -25.22 22.38 -7.72
N ALA A 91 -25.84 21.96 -8.83
CA ALA A 91 -25.27 21.06 -9.83
C ALA A 91 -23.99 21.70 -10.44
N PHE A 92 -22.90 21.63 -9.69
CA PHE A 92 -21.59 22.09 -10.10
C PHE A 92 -20.88 20.92 -10.77
N GLN A 93 -20.62 21.04 -12.07
CA GLN A 93 -19.82 20.07 -12.81
C GLN A 93 -18.33 20.32 -12.47
N PRO A 94 -17.67 19.44 -11.70
CA PRO A 94 -16.28 19.66 -11.36
C PRO A 94 -15.37 19.37 -12.56
N LEU A 95 -14.26 20.09 -12.63
CA LEU A 95 -13.19 19.82 -13.60
C LEU A 95 -12.58 18.44 -13.30
N LEU A 96 -12.26 18.18 -12.03
CA LEU A 96 -11.70 16.91 -11.57
C LEU A 96 -12.57 16.29 -10.49
N LEU A 97 -13.01 15.06 -10.69
CA LEU A 97 -13.60 14.22 -9.65
C LEU A 97 -12.61 13.15 -9.22
N ILE A 98 -12.29 13.11 -7.92
CA ILE A 98 -11.49 12.03 -7.32
C ILE A 98 -12.47 11.06 -6.67
N THR A 99 -12.59 9.87 -7.25
CA THR A 99 -13.45 8.81 -6.73
C THR A 99 -12.59 7.77 -6.03
N ILE A 100 -12.76 7.64 -4.71
CA ILE A 100 -12.06 6.65 -3.89
C ILE A 100 -12.96 5.42 -3.76
N ILE A 101 -12.51 4.29 -4.31
CA ILE A 101 -13.14 2.98 -4.21
C ILE A 101 -12.64 2.32 -2.93
N THR A 102 -13.55 1.75 -2.14
CA THR A 102 -13.17 1.13 -0.86
C THR A 102 -14.05 -0.06 -0.51
N VAL A 103 -13.46 -1.00 0.22
CA VAL A 103 -14.09 -2.17 0.86
C VAL A 103 -13.58 -2.28 2.29
N GLN A 104 -14.31 -2.98 3.16
CA GLN A 104 -13.92 -3.11 4.56
C GLN A 104 -12.69 -4.01 4.65
N ARG A 105 -11.54 -3.39 4.91
CA ARG A 105 -10.28 -4.07 5.26
C ARG A 105 -10.16 -4.20 6.79
N GLN A 106 -9.01 -4.65 7.27
CA GLN A 106 -8.72 -4.69 8.71
C GLN A 106 -8.81 -3.28 9.31
N ASN A 107 -9.64 -3.12 10.35
CA ASN A 107 -9.99 -1.81 10.92
C ASN A 107 -8.78 -1.04 11.45
N ASP A 108 -7.71 -1.71 11.91
CA ASP A 108 -6.60 -1.04 12.58
C ASP A 108 -5.77 -0.11 11.66
N PHE A 109 -5.87 -0.29 10.33
CA PHE A 109 -5.07 0.46 9.36
C PHE A 109 -5.81 1.63 8.72
N HIS A 110 -7.14 1.66 8.73
CA HIS A 110 -7.93 2.78 8.21
C HIS A 110 -7.53 3.29 6.80
N TYR A 111 -7.32 2.39 5.83
CA TYR A 111 -6.78 2.72 4.50
C TYR A 111 -7.55 3.85 3.79
N VAL A 112 -8.88 3.77 3.73
CA VAL A 112 -9.71 4.83 3.13
C VAL A 112 -9.52 6.19 3.81
N LEU A 113 -9.36 6.22 5.15
CA LEU A 113 -9.12 7.47 5.88
C LEU A 113 -7.75 8.02 5.50
N GLN A 114 -6.73 7.18 5.39
CA GLN A 114 -5.40 7.61 4.96
C GLN A 114 -5.47 8.26 3.58
N VAL A 115 -6.01 7.54 2.58
CA VAL A 115 -6.12 8.03 1.19
C VAL A 115 -6.94 9.31 1.12
N ALA A 116 -8.11 9.35 1.74
CA ALA A 116 -8.94 10.55 1.78
C ALA A 116 -8.22 11.73 2.43
N SER A 117 -7.49 11.50 3.55
CA SER A 117 -6.76 12.56 4.25
C SER A 117 -5.61 13.11 3.41
N HIS A 118 -4.90 12.25 2.66
CA HIS A 118 -3.83 12.65 1.77
C HIS A 118 -4.33 13.53 0.64
N PHE A 119 -5.39 13.12 -0.06
CA PHE A 119 -6.00 13.94 -1.11
C PHE A 119 -6.53 15.25 -0.53
N HIS A 120 -7.28 15.20 0.56
CA HIS A 120 -7.84 16.40 1.17
C HIS A 120 -6.75 17.42 1.57
N ARG A 121 -5.67 16.98 2.21
CA ARG A 121 -4.52 17.84 2.57
C ARG A 121 -3.80 18.38 1.33
N LEU A 122 -3.62 17.56 0.29
CA LEU A 122 -2.94 17.96 -0.94
C LEU A 122 -3.74 19.06 -1.66
N LEU A 123 -5.04 18.87 -1.79
CA LEU A 123 -5.93 19.80 -2.47
C LEU A 123 -6.05 21.12 -1.69
N GLN A 124 -6.13 21.06 -0.36
CA GLN A 124 -6.05 22.25 0.49
C GLN A 124 -4.74 23.03 0.30
N LYS A 125 -3.59 22.34 0.20
CA LYS A 125 -2.29 22.98 -0.02
C LYS A 125 -2.15 23.60 -1.40
N CYS A 126 -2.78 23.03 -2.42
CA CYS A 126 -2.77 23.57 -3.78
C CYS A 126 -3.50 24.93 -3.87
N GLY A 127 -4.49 25.16 -2.98
CA GLY A 127 -5.16 26.44 -2.85
C GLY A 127 -5.91 26.86 -4.12
N VAL A 128 -5.84 28.16 -4.45
CA VAL A 128 -6.63 28.77 -5.54
C VAL A 128 -6.31 28.23 -6.94
N HIS A 129 -5.22 27.48 -7.13
CA HIS A 129 -4.88 26.89 -8.43
C HIS A 129 -5.55 25.53 -8.67
N CYS A 130 -5.96 24.82 -7.61
CA CYS A 130 -6.79 23.63 -7.71
C CYS A 130 -8.24 24.01 -7.37
N GLN A 131 -8.83 24.91 -8.16
CA GLN A 131 -10.26 25.18 -8.09
C GLN A 131 -11.01 24.15 -8.95
N ASN A 132 -12.25 23.83 -8.59
CA ASN A 132 -13.13 22.87 -9.29
C ASN A 132 -12.75 21.39 -9.17
N TYR A 133 -12.36 20.92 -7.98
CA TYR A 133 -12.35 19.50 -7.67
C TYR A 133 -13.52 19.08 -6.77
N ARG A 134 -13.88 17.80 -6.84
CA ARG A 134 -14.73 17.13 -5.84
C ARG A 134 -14.12 15.78 -5.47
N MET A 135 -14.44 15.32 -4.27
CA MET A 135 -14.12 13.97 -3.82
C MET A 135 -15.43 13.20 -3.66
N LEU A 136 -15.46 11.96 -4.14
CA LEU A 136 -16.58 11.03 -4.03
C LEU A 136 -16.06 9.72 -3.43
N LEU A 137 -16.80 9.16 -2.46
CA LEU A 137 -16.53 7.82 -1.97
C LEU A 137 -17.43 6.81 -2.67
N CYS A 138 -16.84 5.71 -3.12
CA CYS A 138 -17.55 4.57 -3.68
C CYS A 138 -17.32 3.34 -2.80
N ASN A 139 -18.30 3.04 -1.94
CA ASN A 139 -18.26 1.89 -1.07
C ASN A 139 -18.80 0.66 -1.79
N VAL A 140 -17.94 -0.31 -2.07
CA VAL A 140 -18.29 -1.57 -2.76
C VAL A 140 -18.20 -2.78 -1.84
N GLU A 141 -18.28 -2.53 -0.53
CA GLU A 141 -18.49 -3.58 0.48
C GLU A 141 -19.84 -4.26 0.28
N SER A 142 -19.89 -5.57 0.54
CA SER A 142 -21.09 -6.39 0.35
C SER A 142 -22.21 -5.98 1.31
N ASP A 143 -21.84 -5.63 2.55
CA ASP A 143 -22.70 -4.94 3.52
C ASP A 143 -22.12 -3.54 3.78
N PRO A 144 -22.55 -2.51 3.03
CA PRO A 144 -22.04 -1.15 3.17
C PRO A 144 -22.18 -0.57 4.59
N SER A 145 -23.14 -1.05 5.37
CA SER A 145 -23.43 -0.54 6.72
C SER A 145 -22.36 -0.96 7.75
N SER A 146 -21.65 -2.04 7.46
CA SER A 146 -20.52 -2.52 8.26
C SER A 146 -19.28 -1.63 8.17
N HIS A 147 -19.21 -0.74 7.16
CA HIS A 147 -18.01 0.02 6.84
C HIS A 147 -17.80 1.26 7.71
N GLN A 148 -17.18 1.09 8.88
CA GLN A 148 -17.09 2.14 9.91
C GLN A 148 -16.39 3.41 9.42
N ASP A 149 -15.29 3.29 8.68
CA ASP A 149 -14.52 4.45 8.20
C ASP A 149 -15.30 5.25 7.15
N VAL A 150 -16.11 4.57 6.32
CA VAL A 150 -16.98 5.25 5.34
C VAL A 150 -18.11 5.97 6.05
N ARG A 151 -18.65 5.41 7.14
CA ARG A 151 -19.64 6.10 7.96
C ARG A 151 -19.11 7.39 8.58
N LEU A 152 -17.83 7.42 8.96
CA LEU A 152 -17.17 8.66 9.40
C LEU A 152 -17.13 9.65 8.22
N LEU A 153 -16.59 9.22 7.07
CA LEU A 153 -16.37 10.11 5.94
C LEU A 153 -17.65 10.55 5.22
N SER A 154 -18.75 9.80 5.27
CA SER A 154 -20.00 10.13 4.56
C SER A 154 -20.69 11.39 5.07
N SER A 155 -20.31 11.86 6.27
CA SER A 155 -20.72 13.17 6.79
C SER A 155 -19.96 14.34 6.16
N LEU A 156 -18.80 14.09 5.55
CA LEU A 156 -17.89 15.08 5.00
C LEU A 156 -17.85 15.06 3.47
N PHE A 157 -18.00 13.88 2.88
CA PHE A 157 -17.93 13.67 1.44
C PHE A 157 -19.18 12.94 0.93
N PRO A 158 -19.64 13.26 -0.28
CA PRO A 158 -20.63 12.45 -0.99
C PRO A 158 -20.16 10.99 -1.06
N THR A 159 -21.09 10.07 -0.82
CA THR A 159 -20.81 8.62 -0.86
C THR A 159 -21.89 7.91 -1.64
N VAL A 160 -21.47 7.07 -2.59
CA VAL A 160 -22.30 6.07 -3.25
C VAL A 160 -21.92 4.69 -2.74
N SER A 161 -22.90 3.80 -2.62
CA SER A 161 -22.68 2.44 -2.12
C SER A 161 -23.29 1.43 -3.08
N ARG A 162 -22.55 0.35 -3.34
CA ARG A 162 -23.07 -0.82 -4.06
C ARG A 162 -23.68 -1.77 -3.04
N ASP A 163 -24.99 -1.67 -2.83
CA ASP A 163 -25.67 -2.61 -1.95
C ASP A 163 -25.89 -3.95 -2.66
N ARG A 164 -25.20 -4.99 -2.19
CA ARG A 164 -25.39 -6.38 -2.60
C ARG A 164 -26.05 -7.21 -1.50
N THR A 165 -26.62 -6.57 -0.48
CA THR A 165 -27.26 -7.24 0.64
C THR A 165 -28.42 -8.11 0.14
N GLY A 166 -28.30 -9.43 0.30
CA GLY A 166 -29.31 -10.39 -0.15
C GLY A 166 -29.11 -10.90 -1.59
N GLU A 167 -28.11 -10.43 -2.32
CA GLU A 167 -27.64 -11.13 -3.52
C GLU A 167 -26.87 -12.39 -3.08
N ASN A 168 -27.19 -13.54 -3.69
CA ASN A 168 -26.35 -14.72 -3.47
C ASN A 168 -24.99 -14.44 -4.10
N PRO A 169 -23.88 -14.46 -3.33
CA PRO A 169 -22.56 -14.28 -3.90
C PRO A 169 -22.36 -15.37 -4.95
N ASP A 170 -22.12 -14.97 -6.20
CA ASP A 170 -21.84 -15.92 -7.27
C ASP A 170 -20.57 -16.70 -6.88
N PRO A 171 -20.68 -18.01 -6.58
CA PRO A 171 -19.53 -18.79 -6.15
C PRO A 171 -18.46 -18.94 -7.26
N GLY A 172 -18.79 -18.56 -8.50
CA GLY A 172 -17.87 -18.50 -9.64
C GLY A 172 -17.20 -17.15 -9.87
N LEU A 173 -17.62 -16.08 -9.17
CA LEU A 173 -17.00 -14.76 -9.31
C LEU A 173 -15.65 -14.75 -8.61
N ASN A 174 -14.59 -14.80 -9.41
CA ASN A 174 -13.24 -14.54 -8.94
C ASN A 174 -13.13 -13.09 -8.43
N GLN A 175 -12.28 -12.86 -7.43
CA GLN A 175 -11.97 -11.54 -6.89
C GLN A 175 -11.61 -10.52 -7.98
N PHE A 176 -10.82 -10.92 -8.98
CA PHE A 176 -10.47 -10.01 -10.08
C PHE A 176 -11.68 -9.58 -10.94
N GLU A 177 -12.68 -10.45 -11.09
CA GLU A 177 -13.91 -10.08 -11.79
C GLU A 177 -14.77 -9.15 -10.93
N LYS A 178 -14.84 -9.42 -9.62
CA LYS A 178 -15.50 -8.53 -8.66
C LYS A 178 -14.88 -7.13 -8.71
N GLU A 179 -13.55 -7.03 -8.60
CA GLU A 179 -12.83 -5.75 -8.66
C GLU A 179 -13.15 -5.01 -9.95
N LYS A 180 -13.05 -5.66 -11.13
CA LYS A 180 -13.41 -5.03 -12.41
C LYS A 180 -14.84 -4.48 -12.42
N GLN A 181 -15.82 -5.25 -11.93
CA GLN A 181 -17.21 -4.79 -11.85
C GLN A 181 -17.38 -3.63 -10.87
N ASP A 182 -16.62 -3.61 -9.79
CA ASP A 182 -16.66 -2.55 -8.79
C ASP A 182 -16.09 -1.24 -9.37
N TYR A 183 -14.99 -1.30 -10.13
CA TYR A 183 -14.47 -0.14 -10.89
C TYR A 183 -15.49 0.41 -11.89
N VAL A 184 -16.15 -0.46 -12.66
CA VAL A 184 -17.17 -0.05 -13.64
C VAL A 184 -18.34 0.64 -12.94
N PHE A 185 -18.86 0.03 -11.87
CA PHE A 185 -19.93 0.62 -11.06
C PHE A 185 -19.54 2.01 -10.53
N CYS A 186 -18.36 2.14 -9.93
CA CYS A 186 -17.89 3.41 -9.37
C CYS A 186 -17.70 4.49 -10.44
N LEU A 187 -17.24 4.12 -11.64
CA LEU A 187 -17.13 5.03 -12.77
C LEU A 187 -18.50 5.51 -13.24
N GLU A 188 -19.47 4.60 -13.38
CA GLU A 188 -20.85 4.94 -13.75
C GLU A 188 -21.48 5.89 -12.72
N GLN A 189 -21.35 5.60 -11.44
CA GLN A 189 -21.86 6.48 -10.38
C GLN A 189 -21.17 7.85 -10.39
N SER A 190 -19.86 7.89 -10.64
CA SER A 190 -19.10 9.15 -10.77
C SER A 190 -19.65 10.05 -11.88
N LEU A 191 -19.97 9.45 -13.02
CA LEU A 191 -20.57 10.14 -14.17
C LEU A 191 -22.02 10.58 -13.88
N LEU A 192 -22.82 9.72 -13.22
CA LEU A 192 -24.21 10.02 -12.89
C LEU A 192 -24.36 11.15 -11.86
N VAL A 193 -23.49 11.18 -10.84
CA VAL A 193 -23.60 12.15 -9.73
C VAL A 193 -23.08 13.52 -10.13
N TYR A 194 -21.99 13.60 -10.91
CA TYR A 194 -21.28 14.87 -11.16
C TYR A 194 -21.03 15.20 -12.63
N SER A 195 -21.08 14.22 -13.54
CA SER A 195 -20.71 14.36 -14.96
C SER A 195 -19.42 15.19 -15.20
N PRO A 196 -18.31 14.94 -14.47
CA PRO A 196 -17.10 15.76 -14.51
C PRO A 196 -16.37 15.72 -15.85
N GLU A 197 -15.45 16.66 -16.08
CA GLU A 197 -14.57 16.63 -17.27
C GLU A 197 -13.48 15.55 -17.15
N TYR A 198 -12.89 15.42 -15.96
CA TYR A 198 -11.87 14.43 -15.64
C TYR A 198 -12.24 13.63 -14.40
N ILE A 199 -11.95 12.32 -14.42
CA ILE A 199 -12.15 11.42 -13.28
C ILE A 199 -10.83 10.73 -12.96
N LEU A 200 -10.45 10.80 -11.69
CA LEU A 200 -9.39 9.98 -11.10
C LEU A 200 -10.05 8.93 -10.21
N LEU A 201 -10.04 7.66 -10.64
CA LEU A 201 -10.44 6.55 -9.80
C LEU A 201 -9.21 6.00 -9.08
N VAL A 202 -9.33 5.82 -7.78
CA VAL A 202 -8.28 5.28 -6.92
C VAL A 202 -8.88 4.31 -5.92
N GLU A 203 -8.27 3.16 -5.74
CA GLU A 203 -8.62 2.21 -4.68
C GLU A 203 -7.68 2.40 -3.49
N ASP A 204 -8.20 2.18 -2.29
CA ASP A 204 -7.50 2.37 -1.02
C ASP A 204 -6.57 1.22 -0.60
#